data_AF-A0A928JVB5-F1
#
_entry.id   AF-A0A928JVB5-F1
#
_cell.length_a   1.000
_cell.length_b   1.000
_cell.length_c   1.000
_cell.angle_alpha   90.00
_cell.angle_beta   90.00
_cell.angle_gamma   90.00
#
_symmetry.space_group_name_H-M   'P 1'
#
loop_
_entity.id
_entity.type
_entity.pdbx_description
1 polymer ?
#
loop_
_entity_poly.entity_id
_entity_poly.type
_entity_poly.pdbx_seq_one_letter_code
_entity_poly.pdbx_strand_id
1 'polypeptide(L)'
;MLVTILLSLVFIASICLMLYSAVVLVQNKKLFSSAPKDVQAAVQDKPERFKGARLLGWKLIIISIIAICAAFFFAGYNGIQNGFTFWQFFARFLIMLYLYKAFDMVCFDWLLLTKSHFFQHYYPEIEGCESLEKYGFNLKSQIAKLIAFPFISLLGAWLTTELSLKLG
;
A
#
# COMPACT_ATOMS: atom_id res chain seq x y z
N MET A 1 11.54 -18.73 3.11
CA MET A 1 12.04 -17.43 2.58
C MET A 1 11.45 -17.06 1.22
N LEU A 2 11.49 -17.92 0.21
CA LEU A 2 10.96 -17.59 -1.13
C LEU A 2 9.48 -17.21 -1.12
N VAL A 3 8.64 -17.95 -0.38
CA VAL A 3 7.20 -17.63 -0.23
C VAL A 3 6.99 -16.24 0.40
N THR A 4 7.82 -15.84 1.37
CA THR A 4 7.75 -14.50 1.97
C THR A 4 8.01 -13.41 0.94
N ILE A 5 9.03 -13.58 0.09
CA ILE A 5 9.35 -12.64 -0.98
C ILE A 5 8.19 -12.58 -1.98
N LEU A 6 7.67 -13.74 -2.41
CA LEU A 6 6.53 -13.81 -3.31
C LEU A 6 5.30 -13.07 -2.76
N LEU A 7 4.95 -13.31 -1.49
CA LEU A 7 3.82 -12.63 -0.84
C LEU A 7 4.07 -11.13 -0.67
N SER A 8 5.33 -10.72 -0.45
CA SER A 8 5.70 -9.30 -0.44
C SER A 8 5.50 -8.65 -1.80
N LEU A 9 5.86 -9.34 -2.89
CA LEU A 9 5.65 -8.87 -4.26
C LEU A 9 4.16 -8.78 -4.58
N VAL A 10 3.36 -9.77 -4.17
CA VAL A 10 1.88 -9.73 -4.32
C VAL A 10 1.31 -8.54 -3.54
N PHE A 11 1.78 -8.30 -2.32
CA PHE A 11 1.36 -7.15 -1.52
C PHE A 11 1.69 -5.82 -2.23
N ILE A 12 2.92 -5.65 -2.70
CA ILE A 12 3.36 -4.47 -3.45
C ILE A 12 2.53 -4.29 -4.73
N ALA A 13 2.38 -5.34 -5.53
CA ALA A 13 1.61 -5.29 -6.77
C ALA A 13 0.15 -4.92 -6.53
N SER A 14 -0.44 -5.40 -5.43
CA SER A 14 -1.81 -5.05 -5.04
C SER A 14 -1.92 -3.58 -4.66
N ILE A 15 -0.94 -3.01 -3.96
CA ILE A 15 -0.93 -1.56 -3.66
C ILE A 15 -0.76 -0.75 -4.95
N CYS A 16 0.13 -1.16 -5.87
CA CYS A 16 0.27 -0.52 -7.18
C CYS A 16 -1.04 -0.53 -7.97
N LEU A 17 -1.72 -1.67 -8.01
CA LEU A 17 -3.02 -1.81 -8.68
C LEU A 17 -4.08 -0.92 -8.04
N MET A 18 -4.10 -0.84 -6.70
CA MET A 18 -5.01 0.04 -5.96
C MET A 18 -4.76 1.51 -6.29
N LEU A 19 -3.49 1.95 -6.29
CA LEU A 19 -3.10 3.32 -6.64
C LEU A 19 -3.49 3.65 -8.08
N TYR A 20 -3.16 2.78 -9.03
CA TYR A 20 -3.54 2.94 -10.43
C TYR A 20 -5.05 3.06 -10.59
N SER A 21 -5.81 2.19 -9.92
CA SER A 21 -7.27 2.19 -10.00
C SER A 21 -7.87 3.48 -9.43
N ALA A 22 -7.34 3.97 -8.31
CA ALA A 22 -7.76 5.22 -7.70
C ALA A 22 -7.50 6.44 -8.60
N VAL A 23 -6.27 6.57 -9.11
CA VAL A 23 -5.79 7.77 -9.81
C VAL A 23 -6.19 7.79 -11.28
N VAL A 24 -6.23 6.64 -11.95
CA VAL A 24 -6.41 6.56 -13.41
C VAL A 24 -7.85 6.30 -13.81
N LEU A 25 -8.58 5.50 -13.03
CA LEU A 25 -9.90 4.98 -13.41
C LEU A 25 -11.03 5.64 -12.63
N VAL A 26 -10.95 5.71 -11.30
CA VAL A 26 -12.03 6.27 -10.47
C VAL A 26 -12.10 7.78 -10.60
N GLN A 27 -10.93 8.43 -10.61
CA GLN A 27 -10.74 9.87 -10.70
C GLN A 27 -11.67 10.71 -9.82
N ASN A 28 -11.78 10.35 -8.54
CA ASN A 28 -12.69 10.99 -7.58
C ASN A 28 -11.90 11.74 -6.51
N LYS A 29 -12.28 13.01 -6.26
CA LYS A 29 -11.67 13.90 -5.28
C LYS A 29 -11.66 13.31 -3.86
N LYS A 30 -12.65 12.48 -3.51
CA LYS A 30 -12.71 11.83 -2.18
C LYS A 30 -11.50 10.93 -1.89
N LEU A 31 -10.88 10.37 -2.93
CA LEU A 31 -9.67 9.54 -2.78
C LEU A 31 -8.42 10.36 -2.44
N PHE A 32 -8.46 11.68 -2.66
CA PHE A 32 -7.40 12.63 -2.28
C PHE A 32 -7.57 13.19 -0.86
N SER A 33 -8.54 12.71 -0.08
CA SER A 33 -8.76 13.13 1.32
C SER A 33 -7.54 12.97 2.23
N SER A 34 -6.60 12.08 1.88
CA SER A 34 -5.35 11.87 2.61
C SER A 34 -4.17 12.69 2.07
N ALA A 35 -4.36 13.45 0.98
CA ALA A 35 -3.31 14.28 0.38
C ALA A 35 -3.11 15.61 1.15
N PRO A 36 -2.02 16.34 0.91
CA PRO A 36 -1.82 17.69 1.44
C PRO A 36 -2.96 18.67 1.10
N LYS A 37 -3.19 19.67 1.96
CA LYS A 37 -4.37 20.57 1.86
C LYS A 37 -4.38 21.40 0.56
N ASP A 38 -3.22 21.79 0.07
CA ASP A 38 -3.05 22.47 -1.23
C ASP A 38 -3.46 21.57 -2.40
N VAL A 39 -3.04 20.30 -2.39
CA VAL A 39 -3.47 19.30 -3.38
C VAL A 39 -4.98 19.05 -3.28
N GLN A 40 -5.54 18.93 -2.08
CA GLN A 40 -6.99 18.77 -1.90
C GLN A 40 -7.80 19.97 -2.41
N ALA A 41 -7.27 21.18 -2.26
CA ALA A 41 -7.90 22.40 -2.74
C ALA A 41 -7.88 22.46 -4.28
N ALA A 42 -6.76 22.05 -4.88
CA ALA A 42 -6.55 22.09 -6.33
C ALA A 42 -7.29 20.96 -7.08
N VAL A 43 -7.36 19.74 -6.53
CA VAL A 43 -7.99 18.58 -7.21
C VAL A 43 -9.46 18.82 -7.49
N GLN A 44 -9.86 18.53 -8.73
CA GLN A 44 -11.24 18.58 -9.20
C GLN A 44 -11.76 17.17 -9.51
N ASP A 45 -13.08 16.98 -9.38
CA ASP A 45 -13.73 15.75 -9.84
C ASP A 45 -13.74 15.73 -11.38
N LYS A 46 -13.34 14.60 -11.96
CA LYS A 46 -13.30 14.42 -13.42
C LYS A 46 -14.45 13.55 -13.92
N PRO A 47 -14.94 13.79 -15.15
CA PRO A 47 -15.84 12.86 -15.80
C PRO A 47 -15.15 11.52 -16.05
N GLU A 48 -15.93 10.46 -16.25
CA GLU A 48 -15.36 9.14 -16.56
C GLU A 48 -14.60 9.18 -17.89
N ARG A 49 -13.37 8.64 -17.92
CA ARG A 49 -12.54 8.60 -19.14
C ARG A 49 -13.18 7.78 -20.26
N PHE A 50 -13.87 6.71 -19.88
CA PHE A 50 -14.69 5.88 -20.77
C PHE A 50 -15.85 5.31 -19.96
N LYS A 51 -16.93 4.91 -20.64
CA LYS A 51 -18.14 4.41 -20.01
C LYS A 51 -17.82 3.22 -19.09
N GLY A 52 -18.06 3.38 -17.79
CA GLY A 52 -17.82 2.33 -16.80
C GLY A 52 -16.38 2.26 -16.25
N ALA A 53 -15.50 3.20 -16.61
CA ALA A 53 -14.14 3.30 -16.05
C ALA A 53 -14.16 3.38 -14.52
N ARG A 54 -15.08 4.18 -13.98
CA ARG A 54 -15.21 4.38 -12.53
C ARG A 54 -15.68 3.10 -11.82
N LEU A 55 -16.65 2.39 -12.41
CA LEU A 55 -17.11 1.10 -11.88
C LEU A 55 -15.99 0.06 -11.88
N LEU A 56 -15.23 -0.02 -12.98
CA LEU A 56 -14.07 -0.90 -13.10
C LEU A 56 -12.99 -0.54 -12.07
N GLY A 57 -12.70 0.75 -11.90
CA GLY A 57 -11.76 1.24 -10.88
C GLY A 57 -12.15 0.82 -9.47
N TRP A 58 -13.42 0.97 -9.08
CA TRP A 58 -13.89 0.52 -7.76
C TRP A 58 -13.78 -0.99 -7.57
N LYS A 59 -14.12 -1.79 -8.60
CA LYS A 59 -13.95 -3.25 -8.56
C LYS A 59 -12.48 -3.63 -8.35
N LEU A 60 -11.55 -2.96 -9.04
CA LEU A 60 -10.12 -3.23 -8.90
C LEU A 60 -9.57 -2.79 -7.53
N ILE A 61 -10.06 -1.70 -6.95
CA ILE A 61 -9.72 -1.32 -5.57
C ILE A 61 -10.14 -2.43 -4.60
N ILE A 62 -11.37 -2.95 -4.72
CA ILE A 62 -11.87 -4.05 -3.87
C ILE A 62 -11.00 -5.30 -4.04
N ILE A 63 -10.69 -5.69 -5.28
CA ILE A 63 -9.81 -6.82 -5.58
C ILE A 63 -8.44 -6.63 -4.95
N SER A 64 -7.88 -5.42 -5.02
CA SER A 64 -6.58 -5.09 -4.44
C SER A 64 -6.60 -5.23 -2.91
N ILE A 65 -7.64 -4.74 -2.25
CA ILE A 65 -7.81 -4.89 -0.79
C ILE A 65 -7.91 -6.37 -0.40
N ILE A 66 -8.69 -7.15 -1.15
CA ILE A 66 -8.81 -8.60 -0.93
C ILE A 66 -7.45 -9.27 -1.10
N ALA A 67 -6.68 -8.92 -2.14
CA ALA A 67 -5.35 -9.48 -2.39
C ALA A 67 -4.33 -9.13 -1.29
N ILE A 68 -4.38 -7.91 -0.76
CA ILE A 68 -3.57 -7.50 0.39
C ILE A 68 -3.91 -8.38 1.61
N CYS A 69 -5.19 -8.47 1.98
CA CYS A 69 -5.63 -9.30 3.10
C CYS A 69 -5.25 -10.78 2.90
N ALA A 70 -5.45 -11.29 1.68
CA ALA A 70 -5.10 -12.65 1.32
C ALA A 70 -3.59 -12.91 1.45
N ALA A 71 -2.72 -11.97 1.06
CA ALA A 71 -1.28 -12.13 1.19
C ALA A 71 -0.84 -12.34 2.65
N PHE A 72 -1.40 -11.58 3.59
CA PHE A 72 -1.12 -11.74 5.02
C PHE A 72 -1.77 -13.00 5.61
N PHE A 73 -3.00 -13.34 5.19
CA PHE A 73 -3.65 -14.57 5.60
C PHE A 73 -2.86 -15.81 5.16
N PHE A 74 -2.45 -15.86 3.89
CA PHE A 74 -1.60 -16.92 3.35
C PHE A 74 -0.23 -16.96 4.01
N ALA A 75 0.36 -15.81 4.37
CA ALA A 75 1.61 -15.79 5.13
C ALA A 75 1.48 -16.49 6.49
N GLY A 76 0.38 -16.24 7.21
CA GLY A 76 0.05 -16.91 8.47
C GLY A 76 -0.22 -18.40 8.26
N TYR A 77 -1.16 -18.74 7.39
CA TYR A 77 -1.55 -20.13 7.11
C TYR A 77 -0.36 -20.99 6.66
N ASN A 78 0.44 -20.48 5.72
CA ASN A 78 1.65 -21.16 5.28
C ASN A 78 2.67 -21.31 6.41
N GLY A 79 2.82 -20.32 7.29
CA GLY A 79 3.70 -20.46 8.45
C GLY A 79 3.25 -21.56 9.42
N ILE A 80 1.93 -21.66 9.68
CA ILE A 80 1.36 -22.71 10.55
C ILE A 80 1.64 -24.10 9.98
N GLN A 81 1.37 -24.31 8.69
CA GLN A 81 1.66 -25.59 8.02
C GLN A 81 3.13 -26.00 8.06
N ASN A 82 4.04 -25.02 8.12
CA ASN A 82 5.48 -25.25 8.16
C ASN A 82 6.05 -25.21 9.60
N GLY A 83 5.19 -25.21 10.63
CA GLY A 83 5.62 -25.25 12.03
C GLY A 83 6.42 -24.02 12.48
N PHE A 84 6.07 -22.84 11.96
CA PHE A 84 6.81 -21.62 12.28
C PHE A 84 6.75 -21.29 13.77
N THR A 85 7.89 -20.89 14.34
CA THR A 85 7.95 -20.32 15.69
C THR A 85 7.50 -18.86 15.69
N PHE A 86 7.21 -18.32 16.87
CA PHE A 86 6.85 -16.91 17.05
C PHE A 86 7.83 -15.95 16.34
N TRP A 87 9.13 -16.15 16.52
CA TRP A 87 10.15 -15.30 15.91
C TRP A 87 10.21 -15.42 14.39
N GLN A 88 9.87 -16.58 13.83
CA GLN A 88 9.80 -16.77 12.39
C GLN A 88 8.58 -16.07 11.79
N PHE A 89 7.42 -16.07 12.48
CA PHE A 89 6.28 -15.25 12.09
C PHE A 89 6.59 -13.75 12.18
N PHE A 90 7.22 -13.32 13.28
CA PHE A 90 7.62 -11.94 13.47
C PHE A 90 8.54 -11.46 12.35
N ALA A 91 9.62 -12.20 12.07
CA ALA A 91 10.55 -11.89 11.00
C ALA A 91 9.84 -11.86 9.63
N ARG A 92 8.93 -12.79 9.37
CA ARG A 92 8.18 -12.85 8.10
C ARG A 92 7.34 -11.60 7.88
N PHE A 93 6.52 -11.20 8.85
CA PHE A 93 5.68 -10.02 8.73
C PHE A 93 6.49 -8.74 8.67
N LEU A 94 7.58 -8.66 9.45
CA LEU A 94 8.47 -7.50 9.44
C LEU A 94 9.13 -7.33 8.07
N ILE A 95 9.64 -8.41 7.48
CA ILE A 95 10.24 -8.40 6.14
C ILE A 95 9.21 -7.96 5.10
N MET A 96 7.99 -8.48 5.14
CA MET A 96 6.93 -8.09 4.19
C MET A 96 6.62 -6.58 4.27
N LEU A 97 6.45 -6.05 5.49
CA LEU A 97 6.16 -4.63 5.69
C LEU A 97 7.32 -3.72 5.32
N TYR A 98 8.56 -4.12 5.63
CA TYR A 98 9.76 -3.34 5.30
C TYR A 98 10.09 -3.37 3.80
N LEU A 99 9.91 -4.49 3.11
CA LEU A 99 10.05 -4.56 1.65
C LEU A 99 9.04 -3.65 0.97
N TYR A 100 7.78 -3.72 1.39
CA TYR A 100 6.77 -2.78 0.92
C TYR A 100 7.15 -1.33 1.22
N LYS A 101 7.64 -1.02 2.42
CA LYS A 101 7.97 0.35 2.78
C LYS A 101 9.15 0.90 1.98
N ALA A 102 10.17 0.07 1.75
CA ALA A 102 11.28 0.41 0.88
C ALA A 102 10.81 0.69 -0.54
N PHE A 103 9.91 -0.15 -1.08
CA PHE A 103 9.29 0.08 -2.38
C PHE A 103 8.45 1.37 -2.41
N ASP A 104 7.60 1.59 -1.41
CA ASP A 104 6.78 2.80 -1.26
C ASP A 104 7.66 4.06 -1.32
N MET A 105 8.77 4.09 -0.55
CA MET A 105 9.73 5.20 -0.50
C MET A 105 10.47 5.46 -1.84
N VAL A 106 10.82 4.41 -2.57
CA VAL A 106 11.58 4.56 -3.82
C VAL A 106 10.66 4.77 -5.02
N CYS A 107 9.62 3.96 -5.14
CA CYS A 107 8.76 3.94 -6.33
C CYS A 107 7.62 4.95 -6.24
N PHE A 108 6.78 4.94 -5.21
CA PHE A 108 5.67 5.89 -5.13
C PHE A 108 6.15 7.27 -4.75
N ASP A 109 7.01 7.26 -3.74
CA ASP A 109 7.55 8.45 -3.17
C ASP A 109 8.52 9.10 -4.15
N TRP A 110 9.73 8.60 -4.31
CA TRP A 110 10.72 9.28 -5.14
C TRP A 110 10.36 9.28 -6.63
N LEU A 111 10.09 8.13 -7.24
CA LEU A 111 9.91 8.04 -8.70
C LEU A 111 8.56 8.61 -9.17
N LEU A 112 7.46 8.21 -8.53
CA LEU A 112 6.12 8.50 -9.03
C LEU A 112 5.71 9.95 -8.75
N LEU A 113 6.02 10.50 -7.56
CA LEU A 113 5.70 11.89 -7.23
C LEU A 113 6.69 12.92 -7.80
N THR A 114 8.02 12.65 -7.83
CA THR A 114 8.99 13.67 -8.27
C THR A 114 9.44 13.61 -9.72
N LYS A 115 9.61 12.40 -10.26
CA LYS A 115 10.28 12.23 -11.56
C LYS A 115 9.31 11.98 -12.69
N SER A 116 8.24 11.22 -12.42
CA SER A 116 7.38 10.71 -13.49
C SER A 116 6.25 11.65 -13.91
N HIS A 117 5.97 12.70 -13.15
CA HIS A 117 4.80 13.58 -13.32
C HIS A 117 3.47 12.80 -13.45
N PHE A 118 3.38 11.60 -12.87
CA PHE A 118 2.25 10.68 -13.07
C PHE A 118 0.93 11.28 -12.62
N PHE A 119 0.91 11.94 -11.46
CA PHE A 119 -0.29 12.59 -10.97
C PHE A 119 -0.66 13.81 -11.82
N GLN A 120 0.32 14.63 -12.22
CA GLN A 120 0.13 15.80 -13.07
C GLN A 120 -0.44 15.43 -14.44
N HIS A 121 -0.06 14.26 -14.99
CA HIS A 121 -0.62 13.77 -16.23
C HIS A 121 -2.14 13.54 -16.16
N TYR A 122 -2.64 13.02 -15.03
CA TYR A 122 -4.08 12.78 -14.83
C TYR A 122 -4.82 13.98 -14.22
N TYR A 123 -4.09 14.81 -13.48
CA TYR A 123 -4.54 15.99 -12.77
C TYR A 123 -3.60 17.15 -13.07
N PRO A 124 -3.65 17.80 -14.25
CA PRO A 124 -2.83 18.97 -14.54
C PRO A 124 -3.10 20.13 -13.57
N GLU A 125 -4.28 20.19 -12.95
CA GLU A 125 -4.65 21.23 -12.00
C GLU A 125 -3.81 21.25 -10.70
N ILE A 126 -3.10 20.16 -10.38
CA ILE A 126 -2.19 20.11 -9.22
C ILE A 126 -0.75 20.51 -9.59
N GLU A 127 -0.47 20.80 -10.86
CA GLU A 127 0.84 21.28 -11.29
C GLU A 127 1.15 22.65 -10.66
N GLY A 128 2.31 22.76 -9.99
CA GLY A 128 2.70 23.95 -9.23
C GLY A 128 2.24 23.98 -7.76
N CYS A 129 1.58 22.93 -7.24
CA CYS A 129 1.39 22.79 -5.80
C CYS A 129 2.75 22.55 -5.12
N GLU A 130 3.15 23.42 -4.17
CA GLU A 130 4.42 23.31 -3.46
C GLU A 130 4.62 21.94 -2.79
N SER A 131 3.54 21.27 -2.38
CA SER A 131 3.62 19.95 -1.72
C SER A 131 4.01 18.80 -2.66
N LEU A 132 3.90 18.99 -3.98
CA LEU A 132 4.36 18.01 -4.98
C LEU A 132 5.84 18.23 -5.34
N GLU A 133 6.32 19.47 -5.27
CA GLU A 133 7.71 19.85 -5.59
C GLU A 133 8.66 19.73 -4.39
N LYS A 134 8.20 20.05 -3.18
CA LYS A 134 8.93 19.84 -1.92
C LYS A 134 8.81 18.39 -1.50
N TYR A 135 9.50 17.58 -2.28
CA TYR A 135 9.48 16.16 -2.11
C TYR A 135 10.17 15.74 -0.81
N GLY A 136 9.39 15.07 0.04
CA GLY A 136 9.86 14.42 1.25
C GLY A 136 9.49 15.15 2.53
N PHE A 137 8.21 15.36 2.84
CA PHE A 137 7.86 15.70 4.22
C PHE A 137 6.56 15.09 4.72
N ASN A 138 6.73 13.85 5.21
CA ASN A 138 6.40 13.62 6.60
C ASN A 138 7.39 12.60 7.18
N LEU A 139 8.67 12.99 7.33
CA LEU A 139 9.68 12.13 7.97
C LEU A 139 9.17 11.59 9.30
N LYS A 140 8.40 12.40 10.04
CA LYS A 140 7.68 11.99 11.25
C LYS A 140 6.67 10.85 10.98
N SER A 141 5.84 10.94 9.96
CA SER A 141 4.93 9.84 9.59
C SER A 141 5.67 8.61 9.04
N GLN A 142 6.75 8.79 8.28
CA GLN A 142 7.54 7.67 7.79
C GLN A 142 8.28 6.96 8.93
N ILE A 143 8.88 7.70 9.86
CA ILE A 143 9.47 7.19 11.10
C ILE A 143 8.39 6.54 11.97
N ALA A 144 7.22 7.16 12.13
CA ALA A 144 6.12 6.57 12.89
C ALA A 144 5.67 5.24 12.30
N LYS A 145 5.56 5.13 10.97
CA LYS A 145 5.27 3.86 10.28
C LYS A 145 6.40 2.84 10.49
N LEU A 146 7.65 3.27 10.39
CA LEU A 146 8.82 2.41 10.59
C LEU A 146 8.90 1.87 12.03
N ILE A 147 8.52 2.68 13.02
CA ILE A 147 8.39 2.28 14.43
C ILE A 147 7.17 1.39 14.65
N ALA A 148 6.04 1.67 13.98
CA ALA A 148 4.79 0.91 14.13
C ALA A 148 4.87 -0.51 13.55
N PHE A 149 5.62 -0.72 12.46
CA PHE A 149 5.70 -2.03 11.79
C PHE A 149 6.23 -3.16 12.68
N PRO A 150 7.28 -2.96 13.52
CA PRO A 150 7.64 -3.93 14.56
C PRO A 150 6.47 -4.31 15.47
N PHE A 151 5.69 -3.35 15.98
CA PHE A 151 4.57 -3.66 16.87
C PHE A 151 3.43 -4.40 16.16
N ILE A 152 3.11 -4.00 14.92
CA ILE A 152 2.12 -4.69 14.08
C ILE A 152 2.58 -6.12 13.78
N SER A 153 3.87 -6.31 13.50
CA SER A 153 4.46 -7.62 13.24
C SER A 153 4.46 -8.49 14.49
N LEU A 154 4.70 -7.93 15.67
CA LEU A 154 4.60 -8.65 16.95
C LEU A 154 3.17 -9.11 17.22
N LEU A 155 2.17 -8.24 17.00
CA LEU A 155 0.76 -8.61 17.14
C LEU A 155 0.37 -9.71 16.13
N GLY A 156 0.77 -9.57 14.87
CA GLY A 156 0.54 -10.60 13.85
C GLY A 156 1.20 -11.93 14.18
N ALA A 157 2.44 -11.90 14.69
CA ALA A 157 3.17 -13.09 15.13
C ALA A 157 2.50 -13.76 16.32
N TRP A 158 2.05 -12.98 17.31
CA TRP A 158 1.33 -13.50 18.46
C TRP A 158 0.03 -14.20 18.02
N LEU A 159 -0.81 -13.52 17.24
CA LEU A 159 -2.08 -14.07 16.74
C LEU A 159 -1.88 -15.37 15.94
N THR A 160 -0.87 -15.40 15.06
CA THR A 160 -0.58 -16.60 14.25
C THR A 160 0.04 -17.73 15.05
N THR A 161 0.82 -17.43 16.09
CA THR A 161 1.36 -18.43 17.01
C THR A 161 0.26 -19.05 17.86
N GLU A 162 -0.63 -18.23 18.43
CA GLU A 162 -1.82 -18.70 19.17
C GLU A 162 -2.71 -19.58 18.29
N LEU A 163 -2.92 -19.16 17.03
CA LEU A 163 -3.69 -19.95 16.07
C LEU A 163 -2.99 -21.27 15.73
N SER A 164 -1.65 -21.27 15.62
CA SER A 164 -0.86 -22.48 15.39
C SER A 164 -1.00 -23.48 16.54
N LEU A 165 -1.03 -23.01 17.80
CA LEU A 165 -1.18 -23.86 18.98
C LEU A 165 -2.58 -24.48 19.11
N LYS A 166 -3.60 -23.84 18.52
CA LYS A 166 -4.99 -24.35 18.53
C LYS A 166 -5.30 -25.31 17.38
N LEU A 167 -4.53 -25.24 16.29
CA LEU A 167 -4.76 -26.01 15.06
C LEU A 167 -3.78 -27.18 14.89
N GLY A 168 -2.67 -27.19 15.62
CA GLY A 168 -1.71 -28.31 15.68
C GLY A 168 -2.02 -29.24 16.85
#